data_AF-C6J0T9-F1
#
_entry.id   AF-C6J0T9-F1
#
_cell.length_a   1.000
_cell.length_b   1.000
_cell.length_c   1.000
_cell.angle_alpha   90.00
_cell.angle_beta   90.00
_cell.angle_gamma   90.00
#
_symmetry.space_group_name_H-M   'P 1'
#
loop_
_entity.id
_entity.type
_entity.pdbx_description
1 polymer ?
#
loop_
_entity_poly.entity_id
_entity_poly.type
_entity_poly.pdbx_seq_one_letter_code
_entity_poly.pdbx_strand_id
1 'polypeptide(L)'
;MISMAVVITEDEHITIIHYAEGKRPIKIEPFVVTSAEDADILQDIIRFIHVEANSPHHIAKMEDANFFALVELLATKICYAFSPKTEYGINKSEIRGIVLFVLQAATEAGEWLDSYHCTDRTFVQFLRGYRDE
;
A
#
# COMPACT_ATOMS: atom_id res chain seq x y z
N MET A 1 3.64 -26.35 -8.78
CA MET A 1 2.99 -25.51 -7.76
C MET A 1 1.57 -25.30 -8.21
N ILE A 2 0.58 -25.68 -7.39
CA ILE A 2 -0.82 -25.42 -7.70
C ILE A 2 -1.01 -23.91 -7.47
N SER A 3 -1.39 -23.17 -8.51
CA SER A 3 -1.73 -21.76 -8.37
C SER A 3 -3.02 -21.67 -7.56
N MET A 4 -2.94 -21.12 -6.35
CA MET A 4 -4.12 -20.84 -5.53
C MET A 4 -4.71 -19.52 -6.02
N ALA A 5 -6.03 -19.47 -6.24
CA ALA A 5 -6.72 -18.21 -6.51
C ALA A 5 -6.55 -17.27 -5.31
N VAL A 6 -6.33 -15.98 -5.57
CA VAL A 6 -6.29 -14.98 -4.49
C VAL A 6 -7.66 -14.89 -3.84
N VAL A 7 -7.69 -14.96 -2.51
CA VAL A 7 -8.90 -14.76 -1.72
C VAL A 7 -8.75 -13.50 -0.89
N ILE A 8 -9.72 -12.60 -1.05
CA ILE A 8 -9.81 -11.33 -0.31
C ILE A 8 -11.02 -11.43 0.62
N THR A 9 -10.81 -11.19 1.90
CA THR A 9 -11.90 -11.05 2.88
C THR A 9 -11.82 -9.69 3.54
N GLU A 10 -12.95 -9.00 3.63
CA GLU A 10 -13.08 -7.68 4.24
C GLU A 10 -13.82 -7.82 5.58
N ASP A 11 -13.21 -7.26 6.62
CA ASP A 11 -13.82 -6.95 7.92
C ASP A 11 -13.90 -5.42 8.04
N GLU A 12 -14.72 -4.86 8.93
CA GLU A 12 -15.11 -3.43 8.98
C GLU A 12 -13.92 -2.44 8.87
N HIS A 13 -12.71 -2.85 9.25
CA HIS A 13 -11.49 -2.04 9.15
C HIS A 13 -10.26 -2.76 8.57
N ILE A 14 -10.36 -4.04 8.20
CA ILE A 14 -9.20 -4.84 7.79
C ILE A 14 -9.53 -5.65 6.53
N THR A 15 -8.69 -5.51 5.51
CA THR A 15 -8.68 -6.41 4.35
C THR A 15 -7.61 -7.48 4.55
N ILE A 16 -7.99 -8.75 4.43
CA ILE A 16 -7.08 -9.90 4.53
C ILE A 16 -6.93 -10.54 3.15
N ILE A 17 -5.68 -10.71 2.71
CA ILE A 17 -5.36 -11.26 1.39
C ILE A 17 -4.55 -12.54 1.52
N HIS A 18 -5.14 -13.63 1.03
CA HIS A 18 -4.50 -14.94 0.88
C HIS A 18 -3.98 -15.06 -0.55
N TYR A 19 -2.69 -14.81 -0.76
CA TYR A 19 -2.10 -14.71 -2.10
C TYR A 19 -1.23 -15.91 -2.52
N ALA A 20 -0.90 -16.82 -1.60
CA ALA A 20 -0.13 -18.03 -1.90
C ALA A 20 -0.35 -19.13 -0.84
N GLU A 21 -0.32 -20.39 -1.27
CA GLU A 21 -0.42 -21.55 -0.39
C GLU A 21 0.80 -21.61 0.56
N GLY A 22 0.55 -21.90 1.84
CA GLY A 22 1.60 -21.98 2.87
C GLY A 22 2.24 -20.65 3.25
N LYS A 23 1.79 -19.52 2.67
CA LYS A 23 2.20 -18.17 3.09
C LYS A 23 1.22 -17.60 4.09
N ARG A 24 1.74 -16.80 5.03
CA ARG A 24 0.91 -16.05 5.97
C ARG A 24 0.10 -15.00 5.18
N PRO A 25 -1.21 -14.88 5.42
CA PRO A 25 -2.01 -13.83 4.79
C PRO A 25 -1.49 -12.44 5.16
N ILE A 26 -1.57 -11.50 4.23
CA ILE A 26 -1.30 -10.10 4.54
C ILE A 26 -2.59 -9.45 5.06
N LYS A 27 -2.42 -8.60 6.06
CA LYS A 27 -3.47 -7.71 6.56
C LYS A 27 -3.18 -6.31 6.04
N ILE A 28 -4.22 -5.65 5.57
CA ILE A 28 -4.21 -4.30 5.02
C ILE A 28 -5.22 -3.47 5.80
N GLU A 29 -4.79 -2.32 6.26
CA GLU A 29 -5.61 -1.33 6.95
C GLU A 29 -5.52 -0.02 6.16
N PRO A 30 -6.60 0.78 6.11
CA PRO A 30 -6.51 2.13 5.56
C PRO A 30 -5.57 3.00 6.41
N PHE A 31 -4.73 3.80 5.75
CA PHE A 31 -3.99 4.88 6.39
C PHE A 31 -4.81 6.16 6.33
N VAL A 32 -5.06 6.77 7.48
CA VAL A 32 -5.84 8.01 7.59
C VAL A 32 -4.90 9.17 7.90
N VAL A 33 -4.79 10.11 6.96
CA VAL A 33 -4.05 11.36 7.13
C VAL A 33 -4.87 12.29 8.02
N THR A 34 -4.34 12.59 9.20
CA THR A 34 -4.99 13.46 10.21
C THR A 34 -4.16 14.70 10.54
N SER A 35 -2.90 14.73 10.12
CA SER A 35 -1.93 15.77 10.45
C SER A 35 -0.95 16.02 9.29
N ALA A 36 -0.19 17.12 9.38
CA ALA A 36 0.89 17.43 8.43
C ALA A 36 2.01 16.39 8.48
N GLU A 37 2.30 15.85 9.66
CA GLU A 37 3.27 14.77 9.82
C GLU A 37 2.83 13.51 9.07
N ASP A 38 1.54 13.14 9.13
CA ASP A 38 1.00 12.01 8.35
C ASP A 38 1.15 12.24 6.83
N ALA A 39 0.98 13.48 6.37
CA ALA A 39 1.16 13.85 4.97
C ALA A 39 2.63 13.75 4.53
N ASP A 40 3.57 14.20 5.36
CA ASP A 40 5.00 14.08 5.11
C ASP A 40 5.44 12.60 5.05
N ILE A 41 4.95 11.78 5.99
CA ILE A 41 5.17 10.32 6.01
C ILE A 41 4.67 9.67 4.73
N LEU A 42 3.45 10.02 4.30
CA LEU A 42 2.86 9.50 3.08
C LEU A 42 3.72 9.86 1.86
N GLN A 43 4.21 11.09 1.77
CA GLN A 43 5.08 11.52 0.67
C GLN A 43 6.40 10.76 0.64
N ASP A 44 7.03 10.55 1.79
CA ASP A 44 8.28 9.79 1.88
C ASP A 44 8.09 8.32 1.49
N ILE A 45 6.98 7.70 1.90
CA ILE A 45 6.62 6.34 1.48
C ILE A 45 6.38 6.27 -0.03
N ILE A 46 5.63 7.21 -0.61
CA ILE A 46 5.38 7.27 -2.05
C ILE A 46 6.71 7.39 -2.81
N ARG A 47 7.60 8.29 -2.37
CA ARG A 47 8.93 8.47 -2.98
C ARG A 47 9.75 7.19 -2.90
N PHE A 48 9.73 6.50 -1.76
CA PHE A 48 10.41 5.21 -1.60
C PHE A 48 9.89 4.17 -2.60
N ILE A 49 8.56 4.07 -2.77
CA ILE A 49 7.94 3.14 -3.73
C ILE A 49 8.39 3.45 -5.16
N HIS A 50 8.37 4.73 -5.57
CA HIS A 50 8.79 5.14 -6.92
C HIS A 50 10.25 4.76 -7.23
N VAL A 51 11.12 4.78 -6.22
CA VAL A 51 12.55 4.42 -6.35
C VAL A 51 12.75 2.91 -6.36
N GLU A 52 12.06 2.17 -5.50
CA GLU A 52 12.34 0.74 -5.26
C GLU A 52 11.52 -0.23 -6.11
N ALA A 53 10.36 0.20 -6.60
CA ALA A 53 9.48 -0.64 -7.40
C ALA A 53 9.88 -0.64 -8.88
N ASN A 54 9.54 -1.73 -9.58
CA ASN A 54 9.64 -1.78 -11.03
C ASN A 54 8.70 -0.76 -11.68
N SER A 55 8.92 -0.42 -12.96
CA SER A 55 8.00 0.47 -13.68
C SER A 55 6.55 -0.07 -13.68
N PRO A 56 5.53 0.79 -13.62
CA PRO A 56 4.13 0.37 -13.54
C PRO A 56 3.70 -0.58 -14.66
N HIS A 57 4.21 -0.38 -15.88
CA HIS A 57 3.99 -1.28 -17.01
C HIS A 57 4.49 -2.72 -16.81
N HIS A 58 5.56 -2.92 -16.02
CA HIS A 58 6.02 -4.26 -15.66
C HIS A 58 5.16 -4.87 -14.54
N ILE A 59 4.76 -4.04 -13.57
CA ILE A 59 3.92 -4.47 -12.46
C ILE A 59 2.54 -4.91 -12.95
N ALA A 60 1.94 -4.18 -13.91
CA ALA A 60 0.63 -4.50 -14.48
C ALA A 60 0.56 -5.86 -15.20
N LYS A 61 1.70 -6.49 -15.48
CA LYS A 61 1.81 -7.82 -16.12
C LYS A 61 2.08 -8.94 -15.10
N MET A 62 2.18 -8.61 -13.82
CA MET A 62 2.43 -9.59 -12.77
C MET A 62 1.15 -10.38 -12.47
N GLU A 63 1.30 -11.69 -12.30
CA GLU A 63 0.26 -12.53 -11.68
C GLU A 63 -0.07 -12.00 -10.29
N ASP A 64 -1.34 -12.09 -9.87
CA ASP A 64 -1.84 -11.54 -8.60
C ASP A 64 -0.99 -11.96 -7.39
N ALA A 65 -0.59 -13.23 -7.34
CA ALA A 65 0.26 -13.75 -6.26
C ALA A 65 1.61 -13.02 -6.17
N ASN A 66 2.22 -12.70 -7.32
CA ASN A 66 3.47 -11.95 -7.39
C ASN A 66 3.26 -10.46 -7.07
N PHE A 67 2.12 -9.90 -7.46
CA PHE A 67 1.73 -8.53 -7.12
C PHE A 67 1.61 -8.36 -5.60
N PHE A 68 0.87 -9.23 -4.89
CA PHE A 68 0.76 -9.16 -3.43
C PHE A 68 2.06 -9.54 -2.70
N ALA A 69 2.90 -10.37 -3.30
CA ALA A 69 4.25 -10.59 -2.80
C ALA A 69 5.13 -9.33 -2.89
N LEU A 70 4.99 -8.54 -3.96
CA LEU A 70 5.65 -7.23 -4.10
C LEU A 70 5.13 -6.24 -3.05
N VAL A 71 3.82 -6.18 -2.82
CA VAL A 71 3.23 -5.35 -1.75
C VAL A 71 3.85 -5.67 -0.39
N GLU A 72 3.94 -6.96 -0.03
CA GLU A 72 4.55 -7.40 1.23
C GLU A 72 6.05 -7.07 1.31
N LEU A 73 6.77 -7.24 0.20
CA LEU A 73 8.20 -6.96 0.11
C LEU A 73 8.49 -5.48 0.33
N LEU A 74 7.78 -4.59 -0.39
CA LEU A 74 7.96 -3.15 -0.27
C LEU A 74 7.59 -2.66 1.13
N ALA A 75 6.44 -3.11 1.68
CA ALA A 75 6.04 -2.76 3.04
C ALA A 75 7.08 -3.20 4.08
N THR A 76 7.69 -4.37 3.89
CA THR A 76 8.78 -4.86 4.75
C THR A 76 10.03 -3.98 4.64
N LYS A 77 10.44 -3.62 3.42
CA LYS A 77 11.59 -2.74 3.19
C LYS A 77 11.38 -1.34 3.80
N ILE A 78 10.20 -0.76 3.63
CA ILE A 78 9.80 0.52 4.26
C ILE A 78 9.90 0.39 5.78
N CYS A 79 9.35 -0.68 6.37
CA CYS A 79 9.44 -0.90 7.81
C CYS A 79 10.89 -0.97 8.33
N TYR A 80 11.81 -1.53 7.54
CA TYR A 80 13.23 -1.56 7.90
C TYR A 80 13.93 -0.23 7.71
N ALA A 81 13.60 0.52 6.66
CA ALA A 81 14.22 1.80 6.34
C ALA A 81 13.84 2.90 7.35
N PHE A 82 12.59 2.88 7.85
CA PHE A 82 11.99 4.01 8.56
C PHE A 82 11.54 3.69 9.99
N SER A 83 11.75 2.45 10.49
CA SER A 83 11.23 1.99 11.80
C SER A 83 9.85 2.57 12.20
N PRO A 84 8.82 2.46 11.33
CA PRO A 84 7.74 3.42 11.27
C PRO A 84 6.86 3.52 12.51
N LYS A 85 6.72 2.45 13.28
CA LYS A 85 5.96 2.49 14.53
C LYS A 85 6.67 3.29 15.63
N THR A 86 8.00 3.29 15.62
CA THR A 86 8.82 4.00 16.60
C THR A 86 9.00 5.47 16.21
N GLU A 87 9.09 5.76 14.91
CA GLU A 87 9.37 7.10 14.39
C GLU A 87 8.10 7.88 14.02
N TYR A 88 7.07 7.20 13.50
CA TYR A 88 5.94 7.82 12.80
C TYR A 88 4.56 7.34 13.30
N GLY A 89 4.52 6.42 14.27
CA GLY A 89 3.26 5.85 14.79
C GLY A 89 2.48 4.94 13.82
N ILE A 90 2.92 4.81 12.57
CA ILE A 90 2.26 3.99 11.53
C ILE A 90 2.64 2.51 11.63
N ASN A 91 1.67 1.63 11.43
CA ASN A 91 1.82 0.20 11.50
C ASN A 91 2.05 -0.45 10.12
N LYS A 92 2.50 -1.72 10.10
CA LYS A 92 2.80 -2.42 8.84
C LYS A 92 1.55 -2.70 7.98
N SER A 93 0.37 -2.88 8.56
CA SER A 93 -0.87 -3.05 7.80
C SER A 93 -1.28 -1.78 7.07
N GLU A 94 -1.09 -0.61 7.69
CA GLU A 94 -1.30 0.71 7.06
C GLU A 94 -0.30 0.96 5.92
N ILE A 95 0.98 0.63 6.13
CA ILE A 95 2.00 0.74 5.08
C ILE A 95 1.65 -0.15 3.87
N ARG A 96 1.15 -1.37 4.10
CA ARG A 96 0.67 -2.21 3.00
C ARG A 96 -0.51 -1.56 2.28
N GLY A 97 -1.38 -0.85 2.98
CA GLY A 97 -2.47 -0.07 2.40
C GLY A 97 -1.97 1.03 1.48
N ILE A 98 -0.99 1.81 1.93
CA ILE A 98 -0.34 2.84 1.10
C ILE A 98 0.31 2.22 -0.13
N VAL A 99 1.11 1.16 0.05
CA VAL A 99 1.77 0.47 -1.07
C VAL A 99 0.75 -0.06 -2.08
N LEU A 100 -0.29 -0.74 -1.61
CA LEU A 100 -1.33 -1.28 -2.48
C LEU A 100 -2.03 -0.17 -3.27
N PHE A 101 -2.43 0.91 -2.61
CA PHE A 101 -3.06 2.08 -3.23
C PHE A 101 -2.18 2.70 -4.32
N VAL A 102 -0.91 2.95 -4.02
CA VAL A 102 0.04 3.56 -4.95
C VAL A 102 0.28 2.67 -6.17
N LEU A 103 0.51 1.38 -5.95
CA LEU A 103 0.75 0.44 -7.05
C LEU A 103 -0.47 0.29 -7.94
N GLN A 104 -1.67 0.14 -7.37
CA GLN A 104 -2.91 0.01 -8.15
C GLN A 104 -3.15 1.23 -9.03
N ALA A 105 -3.09 2.43 -8.45
CA ALA A 105 -3.29 3.67 -9.20
C ALA A 105 -2.26 3.85 -10.32
N ALA A 106 -0.99 3.54 -10.05
CA ALA A 106 0.07 3.61 -11.07
C ALA A 106 -0.09 2.56 -12.17
N THR A 107 -0.50 1.34 -11.82
CA THR A 107 -0.74 0.28 -12.83
C THR A 107 -1.95 0.59 -13.72
N GLU A 108 -2.99 1.22 -13.17
CA GLU A 108 -4.18 1.65 -13.92
C GLU A 108 -3.85 2.82 -14.85
N ALA A 109 -3.05 3.78 -14.40
CA ALA A 109 -2.57 4.90 -15.21
C ALA A 109 -1.50 4.48 -16.24
N GLY A 110 -0.77 3.40 -15.97
CA GLY A 110 0.39 2.96 -16.75
C GLY A 110 1.70 3.69 -16.42
N GLU A 111 1.67 4.66 -15.51
CA GLU A 111 2.82 5.50 -15.12
C GLU A 111 2.75 5.88 -13.65
N TRP A 112 3.87 6.39 -13.11
CA TRP A 112 3.87 6.95 -11.76
C TRP A 112 3.13 8.28 -11.77
N LEU A 113 2.24 8.47 -10.80
CA LEU A 113 1.39 9.66 -10.72
C LEU A 113 2.07 10.76 -9.90
N ASP A 114 1.93 12.00 -10.35
CA ASP A 114 2.32 13.19 -9.58
C ASP A 114 1.31 13.52 -8.47
N SER A 115 0.08 13.01 -8.56
CA SER A 115 -0.96 13.20 -7.55
C SER A 115 -1.91 11.99 -7.49
N TYR A 116 -2.46 11.74 -6.31
CA TYR A 116 -3.33 10.60 -6.04
C TYR A 116 -4.71 11.06 -5.55
N HIS A 117 -5.77 10.50 -6.14
CA HIS A 117 -7.14 10.81 -5.73
C HIS A 117 -7.56 9.94 -4.54
N CYS A 118 -7.65 10.55 -3.36
CA CYS A 118 -8.03 9.87 -2.12
C CYS A 118 -9.52 10.08 -1.82
N THR A 119 -10.19 9.02 -1.37
CA THR A 119 -11.61 9.00 -0.98
C THR A 119 -11.77 8.27 0.35
N ASP A 120 -12.98 8.26 0.93
CA ASP A 120 -13.32 7.44 2.10
C ASP A 120 -13.33 5.93 1.80
N ARG A 121 -13.14 5.53 0.54
CA ARG A 121 -13.11 4.14 0.08
C ARG A 121 -11.72 3.66 -0.36
N THR A 122 -10.73 4.54 -0.40
CA THR A 122 -9.35 4.17 -0.75
C THR A 122 -8.57 3.74 0.49
N PHE A 123 -7.46 3.02 0.31
CA PHE A 123 -6.56 2.65 1.42
C PHE A 123 -5.71 3.81 1.94
N VAL A 124 -5.74 4.97 1.28
CA VAL A 124 -5.27 6.24 1.81
C VAL A 124 -6.45 7.18 1.88
N GLN A 125 -6.69 7.78 3.05
CA GLN A 125 -7.87 8.59 3.35
C GLN A 125 -7.46 9.88 4.03
N PHE A 126 -8.25 10.94 3.87
CA PHE A 126 -8.10 12.17 4.64
C PHE A 126 -9.23 12.28 5.65
N LEU A 127 -8.91 12.63 6.90
CA LEU A 127 -9.94 12.94 7.89
C LEU A 127 -10.81 14.10 7.39
N ARG A 128 -12.14 14.00 7.51
CA ARG A 128 -13.06 15.08 7.12
C ARG A 128 -12.65 16.40 7.81
N GLY A 129 -12.11 17.34 7.04
CA GLY A 129 -11.65 18.64 7.52
C GLY A 129 -10.15 18.88 7.32
N TYR A 130 -9.36 17.82 7.13
CA TYR A 130 -7.99 17.92 6.63
C TYR A 130 -8.05 18.00 5.10
N ARG A 131 -8.10 19.22 4.56
CA ARG A 131 -7.79 19.46 3.15
C ARG A 131 -6.38 20.02 3.15
N ASP A 132 -5.47 19.36 2.45
CA ASP A 132 -4.22 19.97 2.03
C ASP A 132 -4.64 21.18 1.16
N GLU A 133 -4.55 22.38 1.74
CA GLU A 133 -4.78 23.65 1.04
C GLU A 133 -3.52 24.08 0.29
#